data_AF-S0FFG2-F1
#
_entry.id   AF-S0FFG2-F1
#
_cell.length_a   1.000
_cell.length_b   1.000
_cell.length_c   1.000
_cell.angle_alpha   90.00
_cell.angle_beta   90.00
_cell.angle_gamma   90.00
#
_symmetry.space_group_name_H-M   'P 1'
#
loop_
_entity.id
_entity.type
_entity.pdbx_description
1 polymer ?
#
loop_
_entity_poly.entity_id
_entity_poly.type
_entity_poly.pdbx_seq_one_letter_code
_entity_poly.pdbx_strand_id
1 'polypeptide(L)'
;MSVTLSLWSTKQGEIRRFLHSFYQKDYIMEEDSRRWVKKFFNPMDSIDMISALMDNYESFGVTLYIHMENGYLHKITEENYDDVIKGLIGIYYLTVNCEPGLEIS
;
A
#
# COMPACT_ATOMS: atom_id res chain seq x y z
N MET A 1 5.62 11.96 6.24
CA MET A 1 4.28 11.75 5.64
C MET A 1 3.90 10.29 5.82
N SER A 2 2.63 10.00 6.10
CA SER A 2 2.14 8.62 6.17
C SER A 2 1.11 8.33 5.07
N VAL A 3 1.06 7.09 4.59
CA VAL A 3 0.05 6.63 3.64
C VAL A 3 -0.72 5.47 4.25
N THR A 4 -2.00 5.36 3.93
CA THR A 4 -2.80 4.22 4.38
C THR A 4 -3.24 3.41 3.18
N LEU A 5 -2.92 2.12 3.16
CA LEU A 5 -3.45 1.21 2.16
C LEU A 5 -4.66 0.48 2.70
N SER A 6 -5.59 0.18 1.82
CA SER A 6 -6.68 -0.73 2.14
C SER A 6 -6.91 -1.75 1.05
N LEU A 7 -7.02 -3.01 1.46
CA LEU A 7 -7.36 -4.15 0.61
C LEU A 7 -8.83 -4.50 0.78
N TRP A 8 -9.50 -4.78 -0.32
CA TRP A 8 -10.93 -5.07 -0.37
C TRP A 8 -11.14 -6.32 -1.22
N SER A 9 -12.00 -7.23 -0.77
CA SER A 9 -12.36 -8.42 -1.53
C SER A 9 -13.83 -8.76 -1.33
N THR A 10 -14.49 -9.20 -2.40
CA THR A 10 -15.83 -9.78 -2.35
C THR A 10 -15.79 -11.27 -2.03
N LYS A 11 -14.63 -11.92 -2.22
CA LYS A 11 -14.40 -13.33 -1.91
C LYS A 11 -13.78 -13.46 -0.51
N GLN A 12 -14.43 -14.23 0.36
CA GLN A 12 -13.92 -14.52 1.70
C GLN A 12 -12.55 -15.21 1.62
N GLY A 13 -11.66 -14.89 2.57
CA GLY A 13 -10.32 -15.48 2.64
C GLY A 13 -9.30 -14.97 1.62
N GLU A 14 -9.67 -14.28 0.54
CA GLU A 14 -8.69 -13.82 -0.48
C GLU A 14 -7.67 -12.82 0.08
N ILE A 15 -8.13 -11.87 0.92
CA ILE A 15 -7.23 -10.93 1.58
C ILE A 15 -6.27 -11.69 2.51
N ARG A 16 -6.77 -12.69 3.26
CA ARG A 16 -5.93 -13.54 4.12
C ARG A 16 -4.89 -14.29 3.30
N ARG A 17 -5.28 -14.84 2.15
CA ARG A 17 -4.40 -15.56 1.22
C ARG A 17 -3.28 -14.66 0.70
N PHE A 18 -3.62 -13.45 0.26
CA PHE A 18 -2.64 -12.46 -0.18
C PHE A 18 -1.67 -12.09 0.96
N LEU A 19 -2.19 -11.73 2.14
CA LEU A 19 -1.36 -11.30 3.26
C LEU A 19 -0.46 -12.44 3.79
N HIS A 20 -0.96 -13.67 3.79
CA HIS A 20 -0.16 -14.86 4.12
C HIS A 20 1.01 -15.05 3.14
N SER A 21 0.74 -14.91 1.83
CA SER A 21 1.76 -14.98 0.78
C SER A 21 2.77 -13.82 0.89
N PHE A 22 2.29 -12.61 1.15
CA PHE A 22 3.12 -11.40 1.21
C PHE A 22 4.06 -11.41 2.41
N TYR A 23 3.55 -11.74 3.61
CA TYR A 23 4.38 -11.75 4.82
C TYR A 23 5.12 -13.07 5.06
N GLN A 24 4.87 -14.10 4.24
CA GLN A 24 5.43 -15.45 4.38
C GLN A 24 5.26 -16.03 5.80
N LYS A 25 4.14 -15.71 6.45
CA LYS A 25 3.84 -16.13 7.82
C LYS A 25 2.34 -16.24 8.01
N ASP A 26 1.92 -17.10 8.93
CA ASP A 26 0.53 -17.22 9.35
C ASP A 26 -0.03 -15.86 9.77
N TYR A 27 -0.88 -15.30 8.91
CA TYR A 27 -1.53 -14.03 9.13
C TYR A 27 -2.91 -14.28 9.73
N ILE A 28 -3.02 -14.07 11.04
CA ILE A 28 -4.29 -14.21 11.76
C ILE A 28 -5.14 -12.98 11.43
N MET A 29 -6.21 -13.22 10.67
CA MET A 29 -7.25 -12.24 10.36
C MET A 29 -8.60 -12.93 10.52
N GLU A 30 -9.61 -12.20 10.98
CA GLU A 30 -10.97 -12.75 11.06
C GLU A 30 -11.42 -13.22 9.67
N GLU A 31 -11.99 -14.42 9.62
CA GLU A 31 -12.28 -15.14 8.37
C GLU A 31 -13.27 -14.39 7.45
N ASP A 32 -14.14 -13.57 8.05
CA ASP A 32 -15.14 -12.75 7.37
C ASP A 32 -14.67 -11.32 7.02
N SER A 33 -13.41 -10.98 7.30
CA SER A 33 -12.88 -9.65 7.00
C SER A 33 -12.81 -9.39 5.49
N ARG A 34 -13.76 -8.61 4.98
CA ARG A 34 -13.79 -8.13 3.58
C ARG A 34 -12.88 -6.94 3.31
N ARG A 35 -12.34 -6.35 4.37
CA ARG A 35 -11.50 -5.17 4.32
C ARG A 35 -10.32 -5.33 5.26
N TRP A 36 -9.15 -4.98 4.78
CA TRP A 36 -7.95 -4.82 5.58
C TRP A 36 -7.39 -3.41 5.36
N VAL A 37 -6.86 -2.80 6.43
CA VAL A 37 -6.33 -1.44 6.39
C VAL A 37 -5.02 -1.41 7.17
N LYS A 38 -3.99 -0.80 6.60
CA LYS A 38 -2.72 -0.56 7.30
C LYS A 38 -2.17 0.81 6.96
N LYS A 39 -1.79 1.52 8.01
CA LYS A 39 -1.04 2.77 7.91
C LYS A 39 0.46 2.46 7.82
N PHE A 40 1.11 3.03 6.83
CA PHE A 40 2.54 2.99 6.61
C PHE A 40 3.12 4.35 6.97
N PHE A 41 3.99 4.40 7.99
CA PHE A 41 4.66 5.62 8.41
C PHE A 41 5.77 6.03 7.45
N ASN A 42 6.37 5.05 6.77
CA ASN A 42 7.24 5.26 5.63
C ASN A 42 6.49 4.88 4.35
N PRO A 43 6.21 5.82 3.44
CA PRO A 43 5.55 5.53 2.16
C PRO A 43 6.31 4.51 1.30
N MET A 44 7.64 4.43 1.44
CA MET A 44 8.45 3.47 0.69
C MET A 44 8.08 2.02 1.04
N ASP A 45 7.80 1.72 2.32
CA ASP A 45 7.37 0.38 2.77
C ASP A 45 6.04 -0.05 2.13
N SER A 46 5.22 0.92 1.68
CA SER A 46 3.95 0.63 1.02
C SER A 46 4.13 0.20 -0.44
N ILE A 47 5.24 0.58 -1.07
CA ILE A 47 5.57 0.23 -2.46
C ILE A 47 5.70 -1.28 -2.61
N ASP A 48 6.36 -1.96 -1.67
CA ASP A 48 6.52 -3.42 -1.71
C ASP A 48 5.18 -4.15 -1.80
N MET A 49 4.18 -3.69 -1.03
CA MET A 49 2.84 -4.27 -1.04
C MET A 49 2.08 -3.95 -2.33
N ILE A 50 2.22 -2.72 -2.83
CA ILE A 50 1.62 -2.32 -4.11
C ILE A 50 2.19 -3.21 -5.22
N SER A 51 3.51 -3.27 -5.37
CA SER A 51 4.19 -4.06 -6.38
C SER A 51 3.84 -5.54 -6.27
N ALA A 52 3.93 -6.14 -5.08
CA ALA A 52 3.64 -7.56 -4.90
C ALA A 52 2.20 -7.94 -5.27
N LEU A 53 1.22 -7.06 -5.00
CA LEU A 53 -0.15 -7.31 -5.42
C LEU A 53 -0.33 -7.12 -6.92
N MET A 54 0.28 -6.10 -7.53
CA MET A 54 0.14 -5.83 -8.96
C MET A 54 0.81 -6.92 -9.81
N ASP A 55 1.99 -7.40 -9.42
CA ASP A 55 2.69 -8.51 -10.08
C ASP A 55 1.86 -9.82 -10.06
N ASN A 56 0.94 -9.94 -9.10
CA ASN A 56 0.08 -11.11 -8.92
C ASN A 56 -1.40 -10.75 -9.04
N TYR A 57 -1.74 -9.67 -9.75
CA TYR A 57 -3.10 -9.12 -9.76
C TYR A 57 -4.15 -10.16 -10.19
N GLU A 58 -3.88 -10.89 -11.27
CA GLU A 58 -4.77 -11.96 -11.76
C GLU A 58 -4.91 -13.13 -10.78
N SER A 59 -3.90 -13.34 -9.93
CA SER A 59 -3.85 -14.46 -8.97
C SER A 59 -4.63 -14.18 -7.69
N PHE A 60 -5.02 -12.93 -7.41
CA PHE A 60 -5.74 -12.56 -6.19
C PHE A 60 -7.00 -11.76 -6.49
N GLY A 61 -8.13 -12.17 -5.92
CA GLY A 61 -9.40 -11.43 -6.02
C GLY A 61 -9.45 -10.17 -5.15
N VAL A 62 -8.36 -9.42 -5.03
CA VAL A 62 -8.18 -8.32 -4.07
C VAL A 62 -8.01 -7.00 -4.79
N THR A 63 -8.79 -6.00 -4.39
CA THR A 63 -8.65 -4.61 -4.84
C THR A 63 -7.85 -3.81 -3.83
N LEU A 64 -6.88 -3.03 -4.29
CA LEU A 64 -6.08 -2.14 -3.48
C LEU A 64 -6.48 -0.67 -3.67
N TYR A 65 -6.51 0.04 -2.56
CA TYR A 65 -6.70 1.49 -2.52
C TYR A 65 -5.63 2.15 -1.68
N ILE A 66 -5.24 3.36 -2.07
CA ILE A 66 -4.41 4.27 -1.27
C ILE A 66 -5.25 5.43 -0.75
N HIS A 67 -5.08 5.72 0.54
CA HIS A 67 -5.68 6.83 1.26
C HIS A 67 -4.58 7.84 1.56
N MET A 68 -4.75 9.05 1.04
CA MET A 68 -3.85 10.18 1.24
C MET A 68 -4.37 11.08 2.36
N GLU A 69 -3.48 11.81 3.04
CA GLU A 69 -3.81 12.65 4.21
C GLU A 69 -4.82 13.78 3.89
N ASN A 70 -4.91 14.18 2.63
CA ASN A 70 -5.88 15.16 2.13
C ASN A 70 -7.30 14.57 1.91
N GLY A 71 -7.55 13.34 2.34
CA GLY A 71 -8.85 12.66 2.23
C GLY A 71 -9.11 12.01 0.88
N TYR A 72 -8.14 12.04 -0.04
CA TYR A 72 -8.29 11.39 -1.34
C TYR A 72 -8.12 9.88 -1.20
N LEU A 73 -9.08 9.15 -1.77
CA LEU A 73 -9.08 7.70 -1.91
C LEU A 73 -8.91 7.37 -3.39
N HIS A 74 -7.85 6.64 -3.73
CA HIS A 74 -7.58 6.24 -5.10
C HIS A 74 -7.46 4.72 -5.22
N LYS A 75 -8.10 4.15 -6.25
CA LYS A 75 -7.97 2.72 -6.57
C LYS A 75 -6.68 2.50 -7.34
N ILE A 76 -5.89 1.52 -6.91
CA ILE A 76 -4.68 1.09 -7.63
C ILE A 76 -5.06 -0.07 -8.56
N THR A 77 -4.58 0.00 -9.80
CA THR A 77 -4.85 -0.88 -10.92
C THR A 77 -3.58 -1.10 -11.73
N GLU A 78 -3.55 -2.12 -12.58
CA GLU A 78 -2.42 -2.39 -13.48
C GLU A 78 -2.09 -1.21 -14.41
N GLU A 79 -3.05 -0.34 -14.69
CA GLU A 79 -2.86 0.82 -15.56
C GLU A 79 -2.20 2.02 -14.87
N ASN A 80 -2.32 2.13 -13.53
CA ASN A 80 -1.91 3.32 -12.79
C ASN A 80 -0.92 3.08 -11.65
N TYR A 81 -0.58 1.83 -11.33
CA TYR A 81 0.28 1.53 -10.18
C TYR A 81 1.68 2.11 -10.32
N ASP A 82 2.24 2.14 -11.53
CA ASP A 82 3.55 2.74 -11.82
C ASP A 82 3.57 4.24 -11.51
N ASP A 83 2.52 4.97 -11.92
CA ASP A 83 2.36 6.39 -11.62
C ASP A 83 2.18 6.64 -10.12
N VAL A 84 1.43 5.77 -9.43
CA VAL A 84 1.28 5.84 -7.97
C VAL A 84 2.63 5.63 -7.29
N ILE A 85 3.42 4.63 -7.69
CA ILE A 85 4.75 4.37 -7.14
C ILE A 85 5.68 5.56 -7.38
N LYS A 86 5.73 6.08 -8.61
CA LYS A 86 6.51 7.30 -8.93
C LYS A 86 6.09 8.49 -8.07
N GLY A 87 4.78 8.66 -7.84
CA GLY A 87 4.24 9.69 -6.95
C GLY A 87 4.71 9.53 -5.51
N LEU A 88 4.66 8.30 -4.96
CA LEU A 88 5.13 8.01 -3.61
C LEU A 88 6.63 8.28 -3.44
N ILE A 89 7.44 7.85 -4.41
CA ILE A 89 8.88 8.10 -4.45
C ILE A 89 9.16 9.62 -4.51
N GLY A 90 8.48 10.32 -5.42
CA GLY A 90 8.63 11.75 -5.59
C GLY A 90 8.32 12.51 -4.31
N ILE A 91 7.19 12.20 -3.65
CA ILE A 91 6.82 12.86 -2.39
C ILE A 91 7.83 12.53 -1.29
N TYR A 92 8.28 11.29 -1.17
CA TYR A 92 9.28 10.91 -0.18
C TYR A 92 10.55 11.77 -0.30
N TYR A 93 11.15 11.84 -1.49
CA TYR A 93 12.37 12.62 -1.70
C TYR A 93 12.15 14.14 -1.61
N LEU A 94 11.00 14.65 -2.07
CA LEU A 94 10.66 16.07 -1.89
C LEU A 94 10.50 16.43 -0.41
N THR A 95 9.90 15.56 0.41
CA THR A 95 9.76 15.80 1.86
C THR A 95 11.10 15.77 2.59
N VAL A 96 12.02 14.86 2.21
CA VAL A 96 13.38 14.81 2.78
C VAL A 96 14.16 16.10 2.47
N ASN A 97 14.03 16.62 1.24
CA ASN A 97 14.72 17.85 0.84
C ASN A 97 14.13 19.13 1.46
N CYS A 98 12.95 19.05 2.08
CA CYS A 98 12.30 20.17 2.75
C CYS A 98 12.47 20.17 4.28
N GLU A 99 13.19 19.22 4.88
CA GLU A 99 13.56 19.30 6.29
C GLU A 99 14.64 20.40 6.47
N PRO A 100 14.34 21.53 7.15
CA PRO A 100 15.31 22.57 7.39
C PRO A 100 16.11 22.17 8.64
N GLY A 101 17.30 21.58 8.48
CA GLY A 101 18.05 21.20 9.68
C GLY A 101 19.34 20.39 9.59
N LEU A 102 20.02 20.31 8.44
CA LEU A 102 21.47 20.05 8.46
C LEU A 102 22.21 21.32 8.11
N GLU A 103 22.24 22.25 9.06
CA GLU A 103 23.36 23.19 9.13
C GLU A 103 24.63 22.37 9.41
N ILE A 104 25.43 22.23 8.35
CA ILE A 104 26.86 21.95 8.44
C ILE A 104 27.48 22.95 9.42
N SER A 105 27.80 22.48 10.63
CA SER A 105 28.76 23.09 11.54
C SER A 105 30.16 22.57 11.25
#